data_AF-A0A7W0FLH9-F1
#
_entry.id   AF-A0A7W0FLH9-F1
#
_cell.length_a   1.000
_cell.length_b   1.000
_cell.length_c   1.000
_cell.angle_alpha   90.00
_cell.angle_beta   90.00
_cell.angle_gamma   90.00
#
_symmetry.space_group_name_H-M   'P 1'
#
loop_
_entity.id
_entity.type
_entity.pdbx_description
1 polymer ?
#
loop_
_entity_poly.entity_id
_entity_poly.type
_entity_poly.pdbx_seq_one_letter_code
_entity_poly.pdbx_strand_id
1 'polypeptide(L)'
;MEAKKKPESLFFPLLLVALGVFIFLINIGTVSGTLWENLMQYWPVILIIAGLDGLYRRDGWVGPMVLLGLGTIMLLGNLHYLEFGGFALFLRLWPILLVAIGLDVIFGNRGSVWSNLFR
;
A
#
# COMPACT_ATOMS: atom_id res chain seq x y z
N MET A 1 4.95 -20.35 -29.85
CA MET A 1 4.44 -19.06 -29.36
C MET A 1 4.95 -18.90 -27.94
N GLU A 2 6.01 -18.11 -27.75
CA GLU A 2 6.61 -17.93 -26.42
C GLU A 2 5.67 -17.11 -25.55
N ALA A 3 5.12 -17.74 -24.51
CA ALA A 3 4.32 -17.04 -23.52
C ALA A 3 5.22 -16.06 -22.79
N LYS A 4 5.18 -14.79 -23.21
CA LYS A 4 5.85 -13.67 -22.54
C LYS A 4 5.30 -13.60 -21.12
N LYS A 5 6.01 -14.23 -20.17
CA LYS A 5 5.71 -14.14 -18.73
C LYS A 5 5.62 -12.65 -18.40
N LYS A 6 4.42 -12.18 -18.06
CA LYS A 6 4.26 -10.85 -17.44
C LYS A 6 5.22 -10.83 -16.25
N PRO A 7 5.97 -9.74 -16.01
CA PRO A 7 6.77 -9.65 -14.79
C PRO A 7 5.81 -9.86 -13.61
N GLU A 8 5.96 -11.00 -12.94
CA GLU A 8 5.09 -11.35 -11.83
C GLU A 8 5.42 -10.40 -10.69
N SER A 9 4.58 -9.37 -10.57
CA SER A 9 4.29 -8.59 -9.38
C SER A 9 4.93 -9.15 -8.10
N LEU A 10 6.09 -8.63 -7.70
CA LEU A 10 6.76 -9.01 -6.44
C LEU A 10 5.96 -8.58 -5.21
N PHE A 11 4.97 -7.70 -5.38
CA PHE A 11 4.04 -7.28 -4.32
C PHE A 11 3.37 -8.46 -3.60
N PHE A 12 2.80 -9.42 -4.34
CA PHE A 12 2.04 -10.51 -3.73
C PHE A 12 2.93 -11.50 -2.95
N PRO A 13 4.06 -11.99 -3.51
CA PRO A 13 5.03 -12.77 -2.74
C PRO A 13 5.58 -12.02 -1.53
N LEU A 14 5.95 -10.75 -1.69
CA LEU A 14 6.52 -9.95 -0.59
C LEU A 14 5.51 -9.71 0.53
N LEU A 15 4.25 -9.43 0.18
CA LEU A 15 3.17 -9.27 1.15
C LEU A 15 2.90 -10.58 1.89
N LEU A 16 2.91 -11.73 1.19
CA LEU A 16 2.76 -13.04 1.81
C LEU A 16 3.90 -13.34 2.79
N VAL A 17 5.15 -13.04 2.40
CA VAL A 17 6.32 -13.20 3.28
C VAL A 17 6.21 -12.30 4.50
N ALA A 18 5.88 -11.01 4.31
CA ALA A 18 5.71 -10.07 5.41
C ALA A 18 4.61 -10.52 6.38
N LEU A 19 3.46 -10.95 5.86
CA LEU A 19 2.34 -11.46 6.66
C LEU A 19 2.73 -12.72 7.42
N GLY A 20 3.44 -13.65 6.77
CA GLY A 20 3.90 -14.90 7.37
C GLY A 20 4.90 -14.67 8.51
N VAL A 21 5.88 -13.79 8.30
CA VAL A 21 6.83 -13.38 9.35
C VAL A 21 6.11 -12.70 10.50
N PHE A 22 5.13 -11.85 10.22
CA PHE A 22 4.37 -11.15 11.25
C PHE A 22 3.55 -12.09 12.14
N ILE A 23 2.81 -13.03 11.52
CA ILE A 23 2.06 -14.06 12.23
C ILE A 23 2.99 -14.93 13.06
N PHE A 24 4.16 -15.29 12.50
CA PHE A 24 5.17 -16.06 13.21
C PHE A 24 5.70 -15.32 14.44
N LEU A 25 6.03 -14.03 14.31
CA LEU A 25 6.51 -13.18 15.41
C LEU A 25 5.51 -13.04 16.56
N ILE A 26 4.21 -12.99 16.25
CA ILE A 26 3.14 -12.96 17.25
C ILE A 26 3.00 -14.34 17.91
N ASN A 27 3.11 -15.42 17.14
CA ASN A 27 2.98 -16.78 17.68
C ASN A 27 4.09 -17.14 18.68
N ILE A 28 5.33 -16.69 18.43
CA ILE A 28 6.46 -16.91 19.34
C ILE A 28 6.46 -15.95 20.55
N GLY A 29 5.43 -15.11 20.71
CA GLY A 29 5.26 -14.21 21.85
C GLY A 29 6.28 -13.07 21.91
N THR A 30 7.03 -12.81 20.83
CA THR A 30 8.01 -11.72 20.77
C THR A 30 7.32 -10.36 20.65
N VAL A 31 6.17 -10.32 19.98
CA VAL A 31 5.37 -9.10 19.84
C VAL A 31 4.26 -9.12 20.89
N SER A 32 4.28 -8.11 21.76
CA SER A 32 3.26 -7.92 22.79
C SER A 32 1.94 -7.47 22.14
N GLY A 33 0.82 -8.01 22.62
CA GLY A 33 -0.52 -7.66 22.14
C GLY A 33 -1.18 -8.73 21.27
N THR A 34 -2.44 -8.47 20.92
CA THR A 34 -3.24 -9.37 20.10
C THR A 34 -2.90 -9.23 18.61
N LEU A 35 -3.25 -10.26 17.81
CA LEU A 35 -3.21 -10.19 16.34
C LEU A 35 -3.93 -8.96 15.80
N TRP A 36 -5.08 -8.63 16.40
CA TRP A 36 -5.93 -7.54 15.96
C TRP A 36 -5.32 -6.16 16.24
N GLU A 37 -4.77 -5.94 17.43
CA GLU A 37 -4.09 -4.69 17.79
C GLU A 37 -2.89 -4.44 16.88
N ASN A 38 -2.05 -5.46 16.71
CA ASN A 38 -0.88 -5.41 15.86
C ASN A 38 -1.26 -5.16 14.39
N LEU A 39 -2.30 -5.82 13.89
CA LEU A 39 -2.79 -5.57 12.54
C LEU A 39 -3.33 -4.13 12.38
N MET A 40 -4.08 -3.63 13.36
CA MET A 40 -4.57 -2.24 13.38
C MET A 40 -3.46 -1.20 13.53
N GLN A 41 -2.31 -1.57 14.09
CA GLN A 41 -1.15 -0.70 14.18
C GLN A 41 -0.33 -0.68 12.88
N TYR A 42 -0.13 -1.83 12.25
CA TYR A 42 0.78 -1.98 11.10
C TYR A 42 0.09 -2.08 9.73
N TRP A 43 -1.24 -2.07 9.63
CA TRP A 43 -1.91 -2.06 8.33
C TRP A 43 -1.47 -0.95 7.35
N PRO A 44 -1.02 0.26 7.75
CA PRO A 44 -0.56 1.26 6.80
C PRO A 44 0.70 0.84 6.04
N VAL A 45 1.45 -0.15 6.56
CA VAL A 45 2.61 -0.73 5.87
C VAL A 45 2.21 -1.33 4.53
N ILE A 46 1.01 -1.89 4.40
CA ILE A 46 0.51 -2.43 3.12
C ILE A 46 0.36 -1.30 2.08
N LEU A 47 -0.12 -0.12 2.50
CA LEU A 47 -0.22 1.06 1.62
C LEU A 47 1.17 1.55 1.17
N ILE A 48 2.15 1.54 2.08
CA ILE A 48 3.54 1.90 1.78
C ILE A 48 4.13 0.93 0.75
N ILE A 49 3.97 -0.39 0.96
CA ILE A 49 4.46 -1.41 0.04
C ILE A 49 3.77 -1.29 -1.33
N ALA A 50 2.46 -1.03 -1.35
CA ALA A 50 1.71 -0.81 -2.60
C ALA A 50 2.19 0.45 -3.34
N GLY A 51 2.45 1.54 -2.61
CA GLY A 51 3.05 2.75 -3.17
C GLY A 51 4.46 2.53 -3.70
N LEU A 52 5.29 1.73 -3.02
CA LEU A 52 6.63 1.38 -3.52
C LEU A 52 6.57 0.52 -4.78
N ASP A 53 5.70 -0.49 -4.81
CA ASP A 53 5.54 -1.36 -5.99
C ASP A 53 5.00 -0.56 -7.19
N GLY A 54 4.05 0.36 -6.96
CA GLY A 54 3.58 1.29 -8.00
C GLY A 54 4.68 2.17 -8.56
N LEU A 55 5.57 2.69 -7.70
CA LEU A 55 6.72 3.49 -8.12
C LEU A 55 7.72 2.66 -8.94
N TYR A 56 7.92 1.40 -8.56
CA TYR A 56 8.80 0.45 -9.26
C TYR A 56 8.29 0.13 -10.68
N ARG A 57 6.98 0.00 -10.86
CA ARG A 57 6.35 -0.30 -12.17
C ARG A 57 6.33 0.87 -13.14
N ARG A 58 6.59 2.10 -12.68
CA ARG A 58 6.61 3.34 -13.48
C ARG A 58 5.34 3.63 -14.30
N ASP A 59 4.20 3.04 -13.95
CA ASP A 59 2.92 3.28 -14.64
C ASP A 59 2.33 4.68 -14.35
N GLY A 60 2.85 5.38 -13.33
CA GLY A 60 2.48 6.74 -12.93
C GLY A 60 3.19 7.10 -11.62
N TRP A 61 3.52 8.37 -11.39
CA TRP A 61 4.27 8.79 -10.19
C TRP A 61 3.37 9.38 -9.11
N VAL A 62 2.23 9.95 -9.51
CA VAL A 62 1.34 10.70 -8.60
C VAL A 62 0.62 9.75 -7.63
N GLY A 63 -0.04 8.71 -8.15
CA GLY A 63 -0.75 7.72 -7.32
C GLY A 63 0.17 7.01 -6.31
N PRO A 64 1.30 6.43 -6.75
CA PRO A 64 2.23 5.74 -5.86
C PRO A 64 2.86 6.64 -4.79
N MET A 65 3.21 7.89 -5.13
CA MET A 65 3.71 8.87 -4.15
C MET A 65 2.66 9.22 -3.10
N VAL A 66 1.41 9.40 -3.49
CA VAL A 66 0.32 9.69 -2.56
C VAL A 66 0.06 8.51 -1.64
N LEU A 67 0.05 7.28 -2.16
CA LEU A 67 -0.08 6.05 -1.35
C LEU A 67 1.05 5.91 -0.34
N LEU A 68 2.30 6.16 -0.76
CA LEU A 68 3.48 6.15 0.10
C LEU A 68 3.39 7.20 1.21
N GLY A 69 3.07 8.44 0.85
CA GLY A 69 2.95 9.54 1.80
C GLY A 69 1.83 9.30 2.82
N LEU A 70 0.65 8.87 2.35
CA LEU A 70 -0.48 8.56 3.22
C LEU A 70 -0.19 7.39 4.15
N GLY A 71 0.35 6.29 3.62
CA GLY A 71 0.73 5.13 4.42
C GLY A 71 1.74 5.50 5.51
N THR A 72 2.72 6.36 5.20
CA THR A 72 3.72 6.84 6.15
C THR A 72 3.10 7.71 7.25
N ILE A 73 2.28 8.70 6.87
CA ILE A 73 1.61 9.60 7.82
C ILE A 73 0.68 8.80 8.74
N MET A 74 -0.05 7.83 8.20
CA MET A 74 -0.94 6.98 9.00
C MET A 74 -0.18 6.04 9.93
N LEU A 75 0.95 5.50 9.50
CA LEU A 75 1.83 4.72 10.39
C LEU A 75 2.33 5.58 11.55
N LEU A 76 2.77 6.81 11.28
CA LEU A 76 3.18 7.76 12.32
C LEU A 76 2.03 8.06 13.29
N GLY A 77 0.80 8.20 12.80
CA GLY A 77 -0.38 8.37 13.64
C GLY A 77 -0.69 7.14 14.50
N ASN A 78 -0.52 5.93 13.96
CA ASN A 78 -0.67 4.68 14.73
C ASN A 78 0.43 4.45 15.76
N LEU A 79 1.60 5.05 15.56
CA LEU A 79 2.73 5.02 16.50
C LEU A 79 2.66 6.14 17.55
N HIS A 80 1.53 6.88 17.62
CA HIS A 80 1.33 8.01 18.53
C HIS A 80 2.34 9.16 18.36
N TYR A 81 2.99 9.29 17.19
CA TYR A 81 3.80 10.47 16.85
C TYR A 81 2.95 11.67 16.42
N LEU A 82 1.66 11.47 16.14
CA LEU A 82 0.70 12.51 15.77
C LEU A 82 -0.44 12.55 16.78
N GLU A 83 -1.08 13.72 16.95
CA GLU A 83 -2.27 13.88 17.81
C GLU A 83 -3.46 13.00 17.36
N PHE A 84 -3.55 12.71 16.07
CA PHE A 84 -4.62 11.91 15.49
C PHE A 84 -4.16 10.49 15.20
N GLY A 85 -4.98 9.51 15.56
CA GLY A 85 -4.72 8.10 15.22
C GLY A 85 -4.70 7.86 13.71
N GLY A 86 -3.91 6.88 13.26
CA GLY A 86 -3.75 6.58 11.84
C GLY A 86 -5.06 6.27 11.12
N PHE A 87 -6.00 5.59 11.77
CA PHE A 87 -7.33 5.35 11.20
C PHE A 87 -8.18 6.64 11.07
N ALA A 88 -8.11 7.56 12.03
CA ALA A 88 -8.80 8.84 11.95
C ALA A 88 -8.22 9.71 10.81
N LEU A 89 -6.90 9.68 10.64
CA LEU A 89 -6.21 10.33 9.51
C LEU A 89 -6.66 9.73 8.19
N PHE A 90 -6.80 8.39 8.09
CA PHE A 90 -7.34 7.75 6.89
C PHE A 90 -8.74 8.24 6.53
N LEU A 91 -9.67 8.28 7.48
CA LEU A 91 -11.03 8.76 7.24
C LEU A 91 -11.09 10.24 6.80
N ARG A 92 -10.05 11.02 7.09
CA ARG A 92 -9.94 12.41 6.65
C ARG A 92 -9.22 12.56 5.32
N LEU A 93 -8.25 11.68 5.03
CA LEU A 93 -7.34 11.78 3.89
C LEU A 93 -7.72 10.84 2.72
N TRP A 94 -8.65 9.90 2.90
CA TRP A 94 -9.10 9.03 1.81
C TRP A 94 -9.59 9.77 0.56
N PRO A 95 -10.20 10.99 0.62
CA PRO A 95 -10.59 11.69 -0.60
C PRO A 95 -9.37 12.08 -1.45
N ILE A 96 -8.19 12.25 -0.85
CA ILE A 96 -6.93 12.54 -1.56
C ILE A 96 -6.55 11.37 -2.46
N LEU A 97 -6.83 10.13 -2.07
CA LEU A 97 -6.59 8.96 -2.94
C LEU A 97 -7.45 9.05 -4.21
N LEU A 98 -8.72 9.43 -4.10
CA LEU A 98 -9.59 9.62 -5.26
C LEU A 98 -9.08 10.74 -6.16
N VAL A 99 -8.62 11.85 -5.58
CA VAL A 99 -8.02 12.96 -6.34
C VAL A 99 -6.75 12.50 -7.05
N ALA A 100 -5.87 11.77 -6.37
CA ALA A 100 -4.63 11.25 -6.95
C ALA A 100 -4.92 10.29 -8.11
N ILE A 101 -5.90 9.39 -7.97
CA ILE A 101 -6.36 8.49 -9.03
C ILE A 101 -6.94 9.31 -10.19
N GLY A 102 -7.78 10.31 -9.92
CA GLY A 102 -8.35 11.17 -10.96
C GLY A 102 -7.29 11.95 -11.73
N LEU A 103 -6.29 12.50 -11.04
CA LEU A 103 -5.15 13.17 -11.66
C LEU A 103 -4.32 12.18 -12.48
N ASP A 104 -4.05 10.99 -11.96
CA ASP A 104 -3.31 9.96 -12.69
C ASP A 104 -4.08 9.49 -13.94
N VAL A 105 -5.41 9.50 -13.95
CA VAL A 105 -6.21 9.21 -15.15
C VAL A 105 -6.15 10.35 -16.18
N ILE A 106 -6.07 11.59 -15.73
CA ILE A 106 -6.01 12.77 -16.61
C ILE A 106 -4.62 12.94 -17.22
N PHE A 107 -3.57 12.79 -16.42
CA PHE A 107 -2.18 13.00 -16.80
C PHE A 107 -1.47 11.71 -17.25
N GLY A 108 -1.94 10.55 -16.79
CA GLY A 108 -1.48 9.24 -17.21
C GLY A 108 -1.94 8.97 -18.63
N ASN A 109 -0.95 8.99 -19.52
CA ASN A 109 -1.07 8.69 -20.93
C ASN A 109 -2.06 7.53 -21.18
N ARG A 110 -3.05 7.75 -22.06
CA ARG A 110 -4.26 6.94 -22.35
C ARG A 110 -4.04 5.45 -22.75
N GLY A 111 -2.87 4.85 -22.54
CA GLY A 111 -2.51 3.52 -23.03
C GLY A 111 -2.52 2.37 -22.02
N SER A 112 -2.12 2.60 -20.75
CA SER A 112 -1.81 1.46 -19.84
C SER A 112 -3.05 0.95 -19.07
N VAL A 113 -3.87 1.85 -18.51
CA VAL A 113 -4.99 1.49 -17.62
C VAL A 113 -6.13 0.76 -18.35
N TRP A 114 -6.47 1.17 -19.58
CA TRP A 114 -7.50 0.49 -20.38
C TRP A 114 -7.04 -0.88 -20.90
N SER A 115 -5.74 -1.07 -21.16
CA SER A 115 -5.21 -2.32 -21.71
C SER A 115 -5.23 -3.50 -20.73
N ASN A 116 -5.27 -3.22 -19.41
CA ASN A 116 -5.35 -4.26 -18.37
C ASN A 116 -6.79 -4.58 -17.95
N LEU A 117 -7.78 -3.76 -18.34
CA LEU A 117 -9.19 -3.97 -18.02
C LEU A 117 -9.92 -4.76 -19.12
N PHE A 118 -9.40 -4.74 -20.34
CA PHE A 118 -9.92 -5.50 -21.49
C PHE A 118 -9.06 -6.75 -21.83
N ARG A 119 -8.33 -7.32 -20.86
CA ARG A 119 -7.50 -8.51 -21.08
C ARG A 119 -7.70 -9.60 -20.05
#